data_AF-A0A2H0KAJ8-F1
#
_entry.id   AF-A0A2H0KAJ8-F1
#
_cell.length_a   1.000
_cell.length_b   1.000
_cell.length_c   1.000
_cell.angle_alpha   90.00
_cell.angle_beta   90.00
_cell.angle_gamma   90.00
#
_symmetry.space_group_name_H-M   'P 1'
#
loop_
_entity.id
_entity.type
_entity.pdbx_description
1 polymer ?
#
loop_
_entity_poly.entity_id
_entity_poly.type
_entity_poly.pdbx_seq_one_letter_code
_entity_poly.pdbx_strand_id
1 'polypeptide(L)'
;MKESNFAFVENEVFRQNLDEAFDHITTLLPFTESVTYNEAAKSAFCKTIIIYTALIVEALLFYVLDKKFTESDIEDFYTSWELKNMKVLYSVNDSHQIVAGDYSRILGKTGKEKMNLGQIIDFLKAKKAIDSGLFVRLDVIRKLRNEQHIGTHKKVRVYSKKDITDAFSIARDVKKFVQKGI
;
A
#
# COMPACT_ATOMS: atom_id res chain seq x y z
N MET A 1 -7.80 9.78 29.38
CA MET A 1 -7.57 9.67 27.92
C MET A 1 -6.66 8.48 27.69
N LYS A 2 -7.02 7.58 26.77
CA LYS A 2 -6.16 6.46 26.38
C LYS A 2 -4.94 7.05 25.67
N GLU A 3 -3.74 6.63 26.05
CA GLU A 3 -2.51 7.09 25.40
C GLU A 3 -2.49 6.59 23.95
N SER A 4 -2.14 7.46 23.00
CA SER A 4 -2.17 7.13 21.57
C SER A 4 -1.10 6.10 21.21
N ASN A 5 -1.46 5.10 20.41
CA ASN A 5 -0.49 4.16 19.87
C ASN A 5 0.41 4.79 18.81
N PHE A 6 0.08 5.99 18.34
CA PHE A 6 0.75 6.68 17.24
C PHE A 6 1.13 8.11 17.63
N ALA A 7 1.56 8.32 18.88
CA ALA A 7 1.93 9.64 19.42
C ALA A 7 3.00 10.41 18.61
N PHE A 8 3.82 9.71 17.82
CA PHE A 8 4.81 10.30 16.91
C PHE A 8 4.19 10.97 15.66
N VAL A 9 2.89 10.76 15.42
CA VAL A 9 2.15 11.44 14.36
C VAL A 9 1.64 12.77 14.88
N GLU A 10 2.15 13.85 14.30
CA GLU A 10 1.85 15.23 14.71
C GLU A 10 0.39 15.64 14.44
N ASN A 11 -0.13 15.28 13.26
CA ASN A 11 -1.49 15.62 12.86
C ASN A 11 -2.50 14.85 13.73
N GLU A 12 -3.25 15.56 14.55
CA GLU A 12 -4.16 14.99 15.54
C GLU A 12 -5.29 14.16 14.92
N VAL A 13 -5.92 14.66 13.84
CA VAL A 13 -7.00 13.94 13.15
C VAL A 13 -6.48 12.64 12.55
N PHE A 14 -5.31 12.70 11.91
CA PHE A 14 -4.69 11.52 11.31
C PHE A 14 -4.28 10.49 12.38
N ARG A 15 -3.73 10.96 13.51
CA ARG A 15 -3.41 10.12 14.66
C ARG A 15 -4.66 9.46 15.24
N GLN A 16 -5.75 10.20 15.40
CA GLN A 16 -7.03 9.66 15.88
C GLN A 16 -7.56 8.58 14.93
N ASN A 17 -7.52 8.79 13.61
CA ASN A 17 -7.93 7.78 12.62
C ASN A 17 -7.11 6.48 12.73
N LEU A 18 -5.79 6.60 12.98
CA LEU A 18 -4.93 5.43 13.22
C LEU A 18 -5.30 4.69 14.51
N ASP A 19 -5.57 5.42 15.60
CA ASP A 19 -5.99 4.84 16.87
C ASP A 19 -7.36 4.16 16.76
N GLU A 20 -8.32 4.75 16.07
CA GLU A 20 -9.64 4.14 15.82
C GLU A 20 -9.52 2.84 15.01
N ALA A 21 -8.70 2.84 13.95
CA ALA A 21 -8.41 1.64 13.18
C ALA A 21 -7.76 0.55 14.03
N PHE A 22 -6.85 0.92 14.93
CA PHE A 22 -6.20 -0.02 15.86
C PHE A 22 -7.18 -0.55 16.91
N ASP A 23 -8.03 0.31 17.47
CA ASP A 23 -9.04 -0.09 18.44
C ASP A 23 -10.05 -1.05 17.81
N HIS A 24 -10.42 -0.85 16.55
CA HIS A 24 -11.25 -1.81 15.80
C HIS A 24 -10.57 -3.19 15.67
N ILE A 25 -9.27 -3.24 15.37
CA ILE A 25 -8.50 -4.49 15.37
C ILE A 25 -8.58 -5.17 16.73
N THR A 26 -8.33 -4.44 17.81
CA THR A 26 -8.35 -5.02 19.17
C THR A 26 -9.74 -5.51 19.58
N THR A 27 -10.79 -4.83 19.10
CA THR A 27 -12.18 -5.22 19.34
C THR A 27 -12.52 -6.53 18.63
N LEU A 28 -12.01 -6.74 17.41
CA LEU A 28 -12.30 -7.94 16.64
C LEU A 28 -11.48 -9.17 17.04
N LEU A 29 -10.29 -8.95 17.61
CA LEU A 29 -9.32 -10.01 17.86
C LEU A 29 -9.89 -11.18 18.71
N PRO A 30 -10.65 -10.97 19.81
CA PRO A 30 -11.21 -12.07 20.59
C PRO A 30 -12.18 -12.96 19.81
N PHE A 31 -12.88 -12.41 18.80
CA PHE A 31 -13.84 -13.18 18.01
C PHE A 31 -13.18 -14.18 17.05
N THR A 32 -11.89 -14.02 16.77
CA THR A 32 -11.12 -14.98 15.95
C THR A 32 -10.93 -16.33 16.63
N GLU A 33 -11.03 -16.39 17.96
CA GLU A 33 -10.87 -17.61 18.77
C GLU A 33 -12.16 -18.00 19.51
N SER A 34 -13.26 -17.29 19.27
CA SER A 34 -14.53 -17.53 19.96
C SER A 34 -15.10 -18.91 19.65
N VAL A 35 -15.52 -19.63 20.70
CA VAL A 35 -16.23 -20.90 20.56
C VAL A 35 -17.65 -20.76 20.00
N THR A 36 -18.20 -19.54 20.00
CA THR A 36 -19.58 -19.24 19.59
C THR A 36 -19.72 -19.10 18.07
N TYR A 37 -18.66 -18.68 17.39
CA TYR A 37 -18.68 -18.46 15.94
C TYR A 37 -18.16 -19.67 15.17
N ASN A 38 -18.71 -19.90 13.97
CA ASN A 38 -18.20 -20.93 13.07
C ASN A 38 -16.89 -20.49 12.38
N GLU A 39 -16.20 -21.44 11.73
CA GLU A 39 -14.90 -21.19 11.09
C GLU A 39 -14.96 -20.14 9.96
N ALA A 40 -16.09 -20.06 9.25
CA ALA A 40 -16.27 -19.05 8.20
C ALA A 40 -16.33 -17.63 8.80
N ALA A 41 -17.06 -17.43 9.90
CA ALA A 41 -17.14 -16.17 10.61
C ALA A 41 -15.79 -15.79 11.24
N LYS A 42 -15.09 -16.74 11.87
CA LYS A 42 -13.72 -16.53 12.38
C LYS A 42 -12.76 -16.07 11.28
N SER A 43 -12.78 -16.76 10.14
CA SER A 43 -12.00 -16.39 8.96
C SER A 43 -12.36 -14.99 8.45
N ALA A 44 -13.63 -14.59 8.49
CA ALA A 44 -14.05 -13.23 8.15
C ALA A 44 -13.49 -12.18 9.13
N PHE A 45 -13.51 -12.45 10.44
CA PHE A 45 -12.87 -11.57 11.43
C PHE A 45 -11.36 -11.44 11.19
N CYS A 46 -10.67 -12.55 10.92
CA CYS A 46 -9.25 -12.55 10.55
C CYS A 46 -9.00 -11.68 9.32
N LYS A 47 -9.83 -11.85 8.29
CA LYS A 47 -9.75 -11.03 7.07
C LYS A 47 -9.90 -9.55 7.40
N THR A 48 -10.92 -9.16 8.18
CA THR A 48 -11.16 -7.76 8.59
C THR A 48 -9.96 -7.16 9.33
N ILE A 49 -9.40 -7.90 10.29
CA ILE A 49 -8.19 -7.50 11.01
C ILE A 49 -7.01 -7.24 10.05
N ILE A 50 -6.81 -8.12 9.07
CA ILE A 50 -5.76 -7.97 8.06
C ILE A 50 -5.99 -6.71 7.21
N ILE A 51 -7.24 -6.40 6.85
CA ILE A 51 -7.58 -5.17 6.13
C ILE A 51 -7.13 -3.95 6.92
N TYR A 52 -7.60 -3.84 8.16
CA TYR A 52 -7.30 -2.68 9.01
C TYR A 52 -5.79 -2.58 9.32
N THR A 53 -5.10 -3.71 9.46
CA THR A 53 -3.65 -3.73 9.62
C THR A 53 -2.94 -3.19 8.38
N ALA A 54 -3.39 -3.58 7.17
CA ALA A 54 -2.85 -3.06 5.93
C ALA A 54 -3.14 -1.56 5.75
N LEU A 55 -4.33 -1.09 6.16
CA LEU A 55 -4.68 0.33 6.15
C LEU A 55 -3.77 1.15 7.08
N ILE A 56 -3.49 0.66 8.28
CA ILE A 56 -2.53 1.31 9.20
C ILE A 56 -1.13 1.37 8.55
N VAL A 57 -0.68 0.29 7.92
CA VAL A 57 0.61 0.29 7.20
C VAL A 57 0.62 1.30 6.06
N GLU A 58 -0.41 1.31 5.21
CA GLU A 58 -0.55 2.26 4.10
C GLU A 58 -0.53 3.71 4.59
N ALA A 59 -1.29 4.01 5.63
CA ALA A 59 -1.33 5.31 6.28
C ALA A 59 0.04 5.74 6.83
N LEU A 60 0.76 4.84 7.51
CA LEU A 60 2.09 5.14 8.04
C LEU A 60 3.12 5.36 6.93
N LEU A 61 3.06 4.62 5.82
CA LEU A 61 3.92 4.86 4.67
C LEU A 61 3.57 6.16 3.96
N PHE A 62 2.29 6.51 3.88
CA PHE A 62 1.84 7.80 3.36
C PHE A 62 2.35 8.95 4.21
N TYR A 63 2.37 8.80 5.54
CA TYR A 63 2.98 9.78 6.44
C TYR A 63 4.47 10.00 6.15
N VAL A 64 5.21 8.93 5.83
CA VAL A 64 6.61 9.04 5.39
C VAL A 64 6.72 9.77 4.06
N LEU A 65 5.81 9.50 3.10
CA LEU A 65 5.76 10.24 1.84
C LEU A 65 5.62 11.74 2.10
N ASP A 66 4.64 12.12 2.92
CA ASP A 66 4.32 13.52 3.22
C ASP A 66 5.46 14.26 3.93
N LYS A 67 6.23 13.55 4.78
CA LYS A 67 7.35 14.13 5.52
C LYS A 67 8.65 14.24 4.73
N LYS A 68 8.87 13.36 3.75
CA LYS A 68 10.19 13.23 3.08
C LYS A 68 10.23 13.67 1.63
N PHE A 69 9.09 13.78 0.97
CA PHE A 69 9.02 14.00 -0.47
C PHE A 69 8.03 15.10 -0.81
N THR A 70 8.33 15.80 -1.89
CA THR A 70 7.44 16.83 -2.46
C THR A 70 6.51 16.23 -3.50
N GLU A 71 5.45 16.95 -3.90
CA GLU A 71 4.63 16.53 -5.05
C GLU A 71 5.47 16.42 -6.33
N SER A 72 6.45 17.32 -6.52
CA SER A 72 7.36 17.28 -7.66
C SER A 72 8.15 15.97 -7.71
N ASP A 73 8.57 15.42 -6.56
CA ASP A 73 9.27 14.14 -6.51
C ASP A 73 8.42 12.98 -7.03
N ILE A 74 7.10 13.06 -6.82
CA ILE A 74 6.11 12.07 -7.20
C ILE A 74 5.76 12.22 -8.68
N GLU A 75 5.53 13.44 -9.16
CA GLU A 75 5.34 13.73 -10.58
C GLU A 75 6.53 13.28 -11.43
N ASP A 76 7.75 13.51 -10.93
CA ASP A 76 8.99 13.05 -11.56
C ASP A 76 9.07 11.52 -11.63
N PHE A 77 8.65 10.81 -10.57
CA PHE A 77 8.64 9.35 -10.57
C PHE A 77 7.69 8.76 -11.63
N TYR A 78 6.58 9.43 -11.89
CA TYR A 78 5.61 9.05 -12.93
C TYR A 78 5.88 9.72 -14.28
N THR A 79 7.02 10.38 -14.45
CA THR A 79 7.41 10.94 -15.73
C THR A 79 7.58 9.82 -16.76
N SER A 80 7.03 10.01 -17.95
CA SER A 80 7.30 9.17 -19.11
C SER A 80 7.78 10.00 -20.29
N TRP A 81 8.50 9.34 -21.20
CA TRP A 81 8.86 9.91 -22.49
C TRP A 81 7.93 9.32 -23.53
N GLU A 82 7.10 10.17 -24.14
CA GLU A 82 6.17 9.76 -25.19
C GLU A 82 6.63 10.31 -26.53
N LEU A 83 6.57 9.46 -27.57
CA LEU A 83 6.78 9.89 -28.94
C LEU A 83 5.58 10.74 -29.41
N LYS A 84 5.85 11.97 -29.81
CA LYS A 84 4.91 12.95 -30.36
C LYS A 84 5.23 13.25 -31.81
N ASN A 85 4.28 13.92 -32.47
CA ASN A 85 4.33 14.28 -33.90
C ASN A 85 4.76 13.11 -34.78
N MET A 86 4.24 11.92 -34.47
CA MET A 86 4.59 10.69 -35.15
C MET A 86 4.19 10.79 -36.63
N LYS A 87 5.19 10.67 -37.50
CA LYS A 87 5.03 10.59 -38.94
C LYS A 87 5.47 9.20 -39.40
N VAL A 88 4.54 8.45 -39.99
CA VAL A 88 4.88 7.19 -40.67
C VAL A 88 5.73 7.53 -41.89
N LEU A 89 6.98 7.06 -41.90
CA LEU A 89 7.90 7.23 -43.01
C LEU A 89 7.70 6.13 -44.06
N TYR A 90 7.41 4.92 -43.59
CA TYR A 90 7.25 3.75 -44.44
C TYR A 90 6.39 2.69 -43.77
N SER A 91 5.50 2.04 -44.51
CA SER A 91 4.73 0.90 -44.02
C SER A 91 5.30 -0.39 -44.62
N VAL A 92 5.83 -1.27 -43.77
CA VAL A 92 6.40 -2.56 -44.20
C VAL A 92 5.27 -3.56 -44.44
N ASN A 93 4.29 -3.59 -43.52
CA ASN A 93 3.04 -4.35 -43.63
C ASN A 93 2.01 -3.80 -42.61
N ASP A 94 0.85 -4.46 -42.51
CA ASP A 94 -0.27 -4.05 -41.64
C ASP A 94 0.06 -3.98 -40.14
N SER A 95 1.11 -4.65 -39.70
CA SER A 95 1.55 -4.71 -38.29
C SER A 95 2.87 -4.00 -38.02
N HIS A 96 3.55 -3.50 -39.06
CA HIS A 96 4.88 -2.94 -38.94
C HIS A 96 5.05 -1.67 -39.79
N GLN A 97 5.28 -0.57 -39.10
CA GLN A 97 5.53 0.74 -39.68
C GLN A 97 6.86 1.30 -39.16
N ILE A 98 7.61 1.93 -40.05
CA ILE A 98 8.77 2.76 -39.71
C ILE A 98 8.26 4.18 -39.52
N VAL A 99 8.49 4.74 -38.34
CA VAL A 99 8.00 6.05 -37.95
C VAL A 99 9.15 6.97 -37.54
N ALA A 100 8.97 8.27 -37.73
CA ALA A 100 9.78 9.32 -37.13
C ALA A 100 8.91 10.19 -36.24
N GLY A 101 9.50 10.79 -35.21
CA GLY A 101 8.82 11.71 -34.31
C GLY A 101 9.82 12.29 -33.32
N ASP A 102 9.34 13.21 -32.48
CA ASP A 102 10.10 13.77 -31.36
C ASP A 102 9.62 13.17 -30.04
N TYR A 103 10.52 13.00 -29.08
CA TYR A 103 10.15 12.58 -27.74
C TYR A 103 9.85 13.79 -26.87
N SER A 104 8.67 13.80 -26.27
CA SER A 104 8.28 14.79 -25.26
C SER A 104 8.30 14.16 -23.88
N ARG A 105 8.85 14.87 -22.90
CA ARG A 105 8.76 14.49 -21.49
C ARG A 105 7.37 14.86 -20.98
N ILE A 106 6.62 13.87 -20.51
CA ILE A 106 5.30 14.07 -19.90
C ILE A 106 5.42 13.80 -18.42
N LEU A 107 5.17 14.82 -17.60
CA LEU A 107 5.10 14.69 -16.16
C LEU A 107 3.87 13.88 -15.76
N GLY A 108 4.01 13.05 -14.73
CA GLY A 108 2.89 12.30 -14.19
C GLY A 108 1.83 13.23 -13.62
N LYS A 109 0.55 12.92 -13.81
CA LYS A 109 -0.59 13.69 -13.27
C LYS A 109 -1.15 13.11 -11.96
N THR A 110 -0.45 12.13 -11.39
CA THR A 110 -0.91 11.41 -10.20
C THR A 110 -0.40 12.13 -8.96
N GLY A 111 -1.29 12.80 -8.23
CA GLY A 111 -0.99 13.34 -6.90
C GLY A 111 -0.83 12.22 -5.88
N LYS A 112 -0.09 12.50 -4.79
CA LYS A 112 0.17 11.52 -3.72
C LYS A 112 -1.10 10.86 -3.18
N GLU A 113 -2.20 11.61 -3.10
CA GLU A 113 -3.49 11.17 -2.56
C GLU A 113 -4.16 10.07 -3.39
N LYS A 114 -3.73 9.88 -4.64
CA LYS A 114 -4.25 8.84 -5.54
C LYS A 114 -3.38 7.58 -5.56
N MET A 115 -2.24 7.59 -4.88
CA MET A 115 -1.35 6.44 -4.82
C MET A 115 -1.96 5.34 -3.95
N ASN A 116 -2.08 4.14 -4.50
CA ASN A 116 -2.39 2.95 -3.70
C ASN A 116 -1.16 2.41 -2.96
N LEU A 117 -1.37 1.55 -1.96
CA LEU A 117 -0.29 0.90 -1.21
C LEU A 117 0.86 0.35 -2.08
N GLY A 118 0.56 -0.31 -3.22
CA GLY A 118 1.60 -0.83 -4.11
C GLY A 118 2.47 0.29 -4.69
N GLN A 119 1.82 1.33 -5.22
CA GLN A 119 2.50 2.52 -5.75
C GLN A 119 3.34 3.23 -4.69
N ILE A 120 2.85 3.32 -3.45
CA ILE A 120 3.61 3.90 -2.33
C ILE A 120 4.87 3.08 -2.04
N ILE A 121 4.75 1.76 -1.96
CA ILE A 121 5.87 0.84 -1.70
C ILE A 121 6.93 0.96 -2.81
N ASP A 122 6.49 0.93 -4.07
CA ASP A 122 7.38 0.99 -5.24
C ASP A 122 8.13 2.34 -5.30
N PHE A 123 7.42 3.44 -5.04
CA PHE A 123 8.02 4.77 -4.96
C PHE A 123 9.08 4.84 -3.84
N LEU A 124 8.72 4.43 -2.62
CA LEU A 124 9.64 4.46 -1.48
C LEU A 124 10.87 3.58 -1.73
N LYS A 125 10.70 2.45 -2.42
CA LYS A 125 11.81 1.58 -2.83
C LYS A 125 12.70 2.25 -3.86
N ALA A 126 12.13 2.86 -4.89
CA ALA A 126 12.86 3.56 -5.95
C ALA A 126 13.68 4.74 -5.40
N LYS A 127 13.11 5.48 -4.44
CA LYS A 127 13.79 6.57 -3.73
C LYS A 127 14.73 6.09 -2.62
N LYS A 128 14.92 4.76 -2.47
CA LYS A 128 15.76 4.12 -1.43
C LYS A 128 15.39 4.52 0.00
N ALA A 129 14.14 4.91 0.24
CA ALA A 129 13.63 5.23 1.57
C ALA A 129 13.39 3.99 2.42
N ILE A 130 13.18 2.83 1.77
CA ILE A 130 13.06 1.52 2.40
C ILE A 130 14.08 0.53 1.83
N ASP A 131 14.61 -0.33 2.69
CA ASP A 131 15.54 -1.39 2.28
C ASP A 131 14.81 -2.56 1.58
N SER A 132 15.58 -3.51 1.05
CA SER A 132 15.01 -4.68 0.36
C SER A 132 14.26 -5.64 1.28
N GLY A 133 14.65 -5.73 2.56
CA GLY A 133 13.99 -6.57 3.54
C GLY A 133 12.59 -6.05 3.87
N LEU A 134 12.48 -4.76 4.18
CA LEU A 134 11.20 -4.10 4.44
C LEU A 134 10.30 -4.11 3.20
N PHE A 135 10.86 -3.89 2.01
CA PHE A 135 10.11 -4.00 0.75
C PHE A 135 9.45 -5.38 0.57
N VAL A 136 10.19 -6.47 0.76
CA VAL A 136 9.64 -7.84 0.65
C VAL A 136 8.51 -8.06 1.66
N ARG A 137 8.69 -7.57 2.90
CA ARG A 137 7.65 -7.65 3.94
C ARG A 137 6.40 -6.84 3.59
N LEU A 138 6.57 -5.65 3.02
CA LEU A 138 5.46 -4.81 2.57
C LEU A 138 4.69 -5.43 1.40
N ASP A 139 5.37 -6.17 0.52
CA ASP A 139 4.70 -6.90 -0.55
C ASP A 139 3.79 -8.03 -0.01
N VAL A 140 4.16 -8.67 1.10
CA VAL A 140 3.32 -9.68 1.77
C VAL A 140 2.00 -9.05 2.24
N ILE A 141 2.05 -7.92 2.95
CA ILE A 141 0.81 -7.28 3.43
C ILE A 141 -0.04 -6.72 2.29
N ARG A 142 0.60 -6.22 1.21
CA ARG A 142 -0.09 -5.81 -0.01
C ARG A 142 -0.85 -6.97 -0.65
N LYS A 143 -0.23 -8.15 -0.76
CA LYS A 143 -0.87 -9.36 -1.28
C LYS A 143 -2.05 -9.79 -0.41
N LEU A 144 -1.86 -9.85 0.90
CA LEU A 144 -2.91 -10.18 1.87
C LEU A 144 -4.11 -9.21 1.78
N ARG A 145 -3.85 -7.90 1.60
CA ARG A 145 -4.91 -6.91 1.34
C ARG A 145 -5.60 -7.17 0.01
N ASN A 146 -4.85 -7.39 -1.06
CA ASN A 146 -5.40 -7.51 -2.41
C ASN A 146 -6.31 -8.73 -2.59
N GLU A 147 -6.16 -9.76 -1.77
CA GLU A 147 -7.09 -10.90 -1.69
C GLU A 147 -8.48 -10.53 -1.12
N GLN A 148 -8.70 -9.28 -0.77
CA GLN A 148 -10.05 -8.80 -0.51
C GLN A 148 -10.87 -8.69 -1.80
N HIS A 149 -10.23 -8.52 -2.95
CA HIS A 149 -10.87 -8.48 -4.26
C HIS A 149 -11.33 -9.87 -4.70
N ILE A 150 -12.45 -10.31 -4.14
CA ILE A 150 -13.02 -11.66 -4.30
C ILE A 150 -13.25 -12.06 -5.77
N GLY A 151 -13.41 -11.10 -6.69
CA GLY A 151 -13.59 -11.37 -8.12
C GLY A 151 -12.39 -12.05 -8.79
N THR A 152 -11.22 -12.05 -8.16
CA THR A 152 -10.00 -12.70 -8.68
C THR A 152 -9.77 -14.10 -8.12
N HIS A 153 -10.60 -14.54 -7.17
CA HIS A 153 -10.38 -15.77 -6.44
C HIS A 153 -10.97 -16.98 -7.16
N LYS A 154 -10.14 -18.00 -7.40
CA LYS A 154 -10.59 -19.30 -7.93
C LYS A 154 -11.10 -20.25 -6.82
N LYS A 155 -10.83 -19.93 -5.55
CA LYS A 155 -11.20 -20.71 -4.36
C LYS A 155 -11.49 -19.78 -3.18
N VAL A 156 -12.36 -20.21 -2.26
CA VAL A 156 -12.59 -19.50 -1.00
C VAL A 156 -11.34 -19.65 -0.12
N ARG A 157 -10.68 -18.53 0.19
CA ARG A 157 -9.55 -18.51 1.12
C ARG A 157 -10.05 -18.49 2.56
N VAL A 158 -9.46 -19.35 3.39
CA VAL A 158 -9.64 -19.35 4.84
C VAL A 158 -8.46 -18.59 5.46
N TYR A 159 -8.75 -17.60 6.28
CA TYR A 159 -7.74 -16.79 6.98
C TYR A 159 -7.56 -17.29 8.40
N SER A 160 -6.31 -17.34 8.84
CA SER A 160 -5.91 -17.95 10.10
C SER A 160 -5.25 -16.93 11.04
N LYS A 161 -5.05 -17.35 12.28
CA LYS A 161 -4.24 -16.61 13.27
C LYS A 161 -2.81 -16.35 12.79
N LYS A 162 -2.26 -17.25 11.95
CA LYS A 162 -0.94 -17.06 11.34
C LYS A 162 -0.92 -15.82 10.43
N ASP A 163 -1.94 -15.67 9.58
CA ASP A 163 -2.04 -14.51 8.67
C ASP A 163 -2.12 -13.19 9.46
N ILE A 164 -2.88 -13.16 10.57
CA ILE A 164 -2.92 -12.02 11.48
C ILE A 164 -1.54 -11.74 12.09
N THR A 165 -0.87 -12.79 12.58
CA THR A 165 0.44 -12.67 13.23
C THR A 165 1.48 -12.09 12.27
N ASP A 166 1.47 -12.57 11.02
CA ASP A 166 2.35 -12.07 9.96
C ASP A 166 2.04 -10.59 9.65
N ALA A 167 0.76 -10.23 9.52
CA ALA A 167 0.35 -8.84 9.30
C ALA A 167 0.76 -7.90 10.46
N PHE A 168 0.54 -8.31 11.72
CA PHE A 168 0.95 -7.53 12.89
C PHE A 168 2.47 -7.39 13.00
N SER A 169 3.21 -8.44 12.65
CA SER A 169 4.67 -8.40 12.60
C SER A 169 5.15 -7.36 11.60
N ILE A 170 4.54 -7.29 10.41
CA ILE A 170 4.86 -6.29 9.39
C ILE A 170 4.48 -4.88 9.87
N ALA A 171 3.29 -4.69 10.43
CA ALA A 171 2.85 -3.39 10.95
C ALA A 171 3.75 -2.86 12.06
N ARG A 172 4.25 -3.74 12.94
CA ARG A 172 5.22 -3.39 13.98
C ARG A 172 6.53 -2.88 13.39
N ASP A 173 7.05 -3.54 12.36
CA ASP A 173 8.28 -3.13 11.70
C ASP A 173 8.12 -1.79 10.99
N VAL A 174 6.99 -1.59 10.30
CA VAL A 174 6.66 -0.31 9.67
C VAL A 174 6.55 0.79 10.72
N LYS A 175 5.83 0.57 11.82
CA LYS A 175 5.73 1.54 12.92
C LYS A 175 7.11 1.93 13.46
N LYS A 176 7.99 0.96 13.71
CA LYS A 176 9.37 1.21 14.15
C LYS A 176 10.19 1.98 13.11
N PHE A 177 10.04 1.64 11.84
CA PHE A 177 10.70 2.35 10.74
C PHE A 177 10.26 3.81 10.69
N VAL A 178 8.97 4.08 10.74
CA VAL A 178 8.43 5.45 10.74
C VAL A 178 8.91 6.22 11.97
N GLN A 179 8.83 5.63 13.17
CA GLN A 179 9.30 6.27 14.40
C GLN A 179 10.79 6.64 14.42
N LYS A 180 11.64 5.86 13.73
CA LYS A 180 13.09 6.13 13.65
C LYS A 180 13.48 7.02 12.46
N GLY A 181 12.62 7.05 11.44
CA GLY A 181 12.90 7.67 10.16
C GLY A 181 12.38 9.09 10.03
N ILE A 182 11.52 9.53 10.94
CA ILE A 182 11.24 10.95 11.24
C ILE A 182 12.40 11.47 12.09
#